data_AF-A0A562JDF7-F1
#
_entry.id   AF-A0A562JDF7-F1
#
_cell.length_a   1.000
_cell.length_b   1.000
_cell.length_c   1.000
_cell.angle_alpha   90.00
_cell.angle_beta   90.00
_cell.angle_gamma   90.00
#
_symmetry.space_group_name_H-M   'P 1'
#
loop_
_entity.id
_entity.type
_entity.pdbx_description
1 polymer ?
#
loop_
_entity_poly.entity_id
_entity_poly.type
_entity_poly.pdbx_seq_one_letter_code
_entity_poly.pdbx_strand_id
1 'polypeptide(L)'
;MRDLKFTDVFAVVRIIKKAGISEQARSIFAGINKDTTEKEIGAKFLFSCIENLGEAQAEITEFLASLKEVQVSEIEKLKLEDTMELMTEFMNHKGLKSFLSSVSHLMK
;
A
#
# COMPACT_ATOMS: atom_id res chain seq x y z
N MET A 1 3.77 5.69 -11.65
CA MET A 1 4.49 4.75 -10.77
C MET A 1 4.97 3.59 -11.61
N ARG A 2 6.11 2.97 -11.26
CA ARG A 2 6.54 1.72 -11.87
C ARG A 2 5.56 0.59 -11.52
N ASP A 3 5.51 -0.43 -12.37
CA ASP A 3 4.69 -1.62 -12.10
C ASP A 3 5.08 -2.31 -10.79
N LEU A 4 4.07 -2.90 -10.15
CA LEU A 4 4.21 -3.74 -8.96
C LEU A 4 4.91 -5.06 -9.33
N LYS A 5 5.91 -5.42 -8.53
CA LYS A 5 6.76 -6.61 -8.73
C LYS A 5 6.58 -7.56 -7.56
N PHE A 6 6.97 -8.82 -7.75
CA PHE A 6 6.91 -9.83 -6.69
C PHE A 6 7.63 -9.40 -5.40
N THR A 7 8.76 -8.69 -5.52
CA THR A 7 9.52 -8.19 -4.36
C THR A 7 8.75 -7.19 -3.50
N ASP A 8 7.78 -6.47 -4.09
CA ASP A 8 6.95 -5.49 -3.38
C ASP A 8 5.99 -6.16 -2.38
N VAL A 9 5.67 -7.43 -2.58
CA VAL A 9 4.90 -8.23 -1.63
C VAL A 9 5.58 -8.20 -0.25
N PHE A 10 6.91 -8.37 -0.21
CA PHE A 10 7.64 -8.37 1.06
C PHE A 10 7.61 -6.98 1.72
N ALA A 11 7.63 -5.91 0.95
CA ALA A 11 7.49 -4.55 1.47
C ALA A 11 6.10 -4.37 2.12
N VAL A 12 5.04 -4.76 1.43
CA VAL A 12 3.68 -4.65 1.96
C VAL A 12 3.44 -5.55 3.17
N VAL A 13 3.98 -6.77 3.19
CA VAL A 13 3.91 -7.64 4.38
C VAL A 13 4.64 -7.01 5.58
N ARG A 14 5.79 -6.36 5.37
CA ARG A 14 6.49 -5.63 6.44
C ARG A 14 5.66 -4.47 6.96
N ILE A 15 5.05 -3.68 6.07
CA ILE A 15 4.14 -2.58 6.42
C ILE A 15 2.99 -3.11 7.27
N ILE A 16 2.31 -4.17 6.82
CA ILE A 16 1.17 -4.76 7.54
C ILE A 16 1.57 -5.24 8.94
N LYS A 17 2.74 -5.88 9.07
CA LYS A 17 3.23 -6.36 10.36
C LYS A 17 3.58 -5.21 11.30
N LYS A 18 4.28 -4.18 10.80
CA LYS A 18 4.71 -3.03 11.62
C LYS A 18 3.57 -2.12 12.01
N ALA A 19 2.64 -1.86 11.11
CA ALA A 19 1.43 -1.09 11.41
C ALA A 19 0.46 -1.87 12.33
N GLY A 20 0.72 -3.15 12.63
CA GLY A 20 -0.16 -3.95 13.49
C GLY A 20 -1.53 -4.24 12.87
N ILE A 21 -1.66 -4.16 11.55
CA ILE A 21 -2.95 -4.22 10.83
C ILE A 21 -3.25 -5.59 10.20
N SER A 22 -2.65 -6.67 10.72
CA SER A 22 -2.75 -7.98 10.08
C SER A 22 -4.19 -8.48 9.95
N GLU A 23 -5.02 -8.26 10.97
CA GLU A 23 -6.43 -8.67 10.97
C GLU A 23 -7.28 -7.79 10.03
N GLN A 24 -7.05 -6.48 10.02
CA GLN A 24 -7.71 -5.53 9.13
C GLN A 24 -7.36 -5.85 7.67
N ALA A 25 -6.08 -6.09 7.38
CA ALA A 25 -5.61 -6.48 6.06
C ALA A 25 -6.29 -7.78 5.59
N ARG A 26 -6.35 -8.82 6.44
CA ARG A 26 -7.06 -10.07 6.15
C ARG A 26 -8.54 -9.84 5.84
N SER A 27 -9.23 -9.00 6.63
CA SER A 27 -10.63 -8.66 6.41
C SER A 27 -10.85 -7.92 5.08
N ILE A 28 -10.02 -6.92 4.78
CA ILE A 28 -10.06 -6.18 3.51
C ILE A 28 -9.87 -7.14 2.34
N PHE A 29 -8.88 -8.04 2.43
CA PHE A 29 -8.56 -8.96 1.36
C PHE A 29 -9.60 -10.07 1.16
N ALA A 30 -10.23 -10.55 2.23
CA ALA A 30 -11.34 -11.51 2.16
C ALA A 30 -12.57 -10.90 1.46
N GLY A 31 -12.73 -9.58 1.53
CA GLY A 31 -13.80 -8.84 0.86
C GLY A 31 -13.56 -8.54 -0.63
N ILE A 32 -12.41 -8.92 -1.20
CA ILE A 32 -12.11 -8.67 -2.62
C ILE A 32 -12.94 -9.62 -3.49
N ASN A 33 -13.82 -9.04 -4.31
CA ASN A 33 -14.62 -9.76 -5.29
C ASN A 33 -14.49 -9.14 -6.69
N LYS A 34 -15.22 -9.67 -7.67
CA LYS A 34 -15.17 -9.20 -9.07
C LYS A 34 -15.60 -7.73 -9.23
N ASP A 35 -16.52 -7.26 -8.40
CA ASP A 35 -17.11 -5.93 -8.47
C ASP A 35 -16.28 -4.88 -7.71
N THR A 36 -15.34 -5.32 -6.86
CA THR A 36 -14.46 -4.40 -6.12
C THR A 36 -13.45 -3.74 -7.06
N THR A 37 -13.37 -2.41 -7.00
CA THR A 37 -12.44 -1.61 -7.81
C THR A 37 -11.05 -1.50 -7.16
N GLU A 38 -10.05 -1.15 -7.99
CA GLU A 38 -8.69 -0.84 -7.54
C GLU A 38 -8.70 0.24 -6.45
N LYS A 39 -9.42 1.32 -6.72
CA LYS A 39 -9.56 2.48 -5.84
C LYS A 39 -10.17 2.10 -4.49
N GLU A 40 -11.21 1.27 -4.47
CA GLU A 40 -11.84 0.85 -3.22
C GLU A 40 -10.90 0.02 -2.34
N ILE A 41 -10.15 -0.92 -2.92
CA ILE A 41 -9.23 -1.77 -2.16
C ILE A 41 -8.03 -0.95 -1.70
N GLY A 42 -7.46 -0.12 -2.59
CA GLY A 42 -6.36 0.78 -2.27
C GLY A 42 -6.73 1.74 -1.14
N ALA A 43 -7.91 2.35 -1.20
CA ALA A 43 -8.39 3.25 -0.15
C ALA A 43 -8.56 2.53 1.19
N LYS A 44 -9.22 1.36 1.21
CA LYS A 44 -9.38 0.56 2.43
C LYS A 44 -8.03 0.18 3.04
N PHE A 45 -7.10 -0.26 2.21
CA PHE A 45 -5.75 -0.62 2.65
C PHE A 45 -5.01 0.60 3.24
N LEU A 46 -5.02 1.73 2.55
CA LEU A 46 -4.40 2.96 3.05
C LEU A 46 -5.04 3.44 4.35
N PHE A 47 -6.37 3.44 4.46
CA PHE A 47 -7.06 3.82 5.70
C PHE A 47 -6.68 2.91 6.87
N SER A 48 -6.56 1.58 6.65
CA SER A 48 -6.05 0.70 7.70
C SER A 48 -4.62 1.07 8.13
N CYS A 49 -3.76 1.44 7.19
CA CYS A 49 -2.41 1.91 7.52
C CYS A 49 -2.45 3.24 8.30
N ILE A 50 -3.36 4.16 7.98
CA ILE A 50 -3.48 5.50 8.59
C ILE A 50 -3.64 5.45 10.11
N GLU A 51 -4.43 4.52 10.62
CA GLU A 51 -4.68 4.37 12.06
C GLU A 51 -3.40 4.07 12.86
N ASN A 52 -2.38 3.50 12.22
CA ASN A 52 -1.10 3.11 12.84
C ASN A 52 0.11 3.52 11.98
N LEU A 53 -0.01 4.62 11.23
CA LEU A 53 0.95 5.05 10.21
C LEU A 53 2.37 5.27 10.78
N GLY A 54 2.45 5.75 12.02
CA GLY A 54 3.73 6.07 12.67
C GLY A 54 4.66 4.86 12.80
N GLU A 55 4.12 3.68 13.09
CA GLU A 55 4.92 2.46 13.31
C GLU A 55 5.54 1.90 12.03
N ALA A 56 4.92 2.18 10.87
CA ALA A 56 5.36 1.72 9.56
C ALA A 56 5.82 2.85 8.64
N GLN A 57 6.04 4.06 9.18
CA GLN A 57 6.36 5.25 8.38
C GLN A 57 7.56 5.01 7.45
N ALA A 58 8.66 4.46 7.98
CA ALA A 58 9.87 4.22 7.19
C ALA A 58 9.60 3.26 6.03
N GLU A 59 8.95 2.12 6.29
CA GLU A 59 8.62 1.12 5.27
C GLU A 59 7.67 1.65 4.20
N ILE A 60 6.67 2.46 4.60
CA ILE A 60 5.72 3.08 3.67
C ILE A 60 6.45 4.09 2.77
N THR A 61 7.29 4.94 3.35
CA THR A 61 8.08 5.92 2.59
C THR A 61 9.05 5.23 1.63
N GLU A 62 9.76 4.19 2.07
CA GLU A 62 10.64 3.38 1.23
C GLU A 62 9.89 2.71 0.08
N PHE A 63 8.71 2.15 0.37
CA PHE A 63 7.87 1.51 -0.63
C PHE A 63 7.40 2.52 -1.69
N LEU A 64 6.89 3.67 -1.27
CA LEU A 64 6.44 4.73 -2.16
C LEU A 64 7.58 5.33 -2.99
N ALA A 65 8.76 5.55 -2.38
CA ALA A 65 9.96 6.00 -3.08
C ALA A 65 10.37 5.00 -4.17
N SER A 66 10.37 3.71 -3.82
CA SER A 66 10.66 2.64 -4.78
C SER A 66 9.65 2.60 -5.93
N LEU A 67 8.35 2.79 -5.67
CA LEU A 67 7.31 2.83 -6.71
C LEU A 67 7.40 4.07 -7.61
N LYS A 68 7.93 5.18 -7.10
CA LYS A 68 8.16 6.39 -7.88
C LYS A 68 9.54 6.44 -8.53
N GLU A 69 10.41 5.48 -8.23
CA GLU A 69 11.79 5.42 -8.70
C GLU A 69 12.60 6.67 -8.31
N VAL A 70 12.37 7.15 -7.08
CA VAL A 70 13.01 8.33 -6.48
C VAL A 70 13.70 7.95 -5.17
N GLN A 71 14.49 8.87 -4.60
CA GLN A 71 15.07 8.65 -3.28
C GLN A 71 14.02 8.82 -2.17
N VAL A 72 14.22 8.12 -1.05
CA VAL A 72 13.38 8.24 0.15
C VAL A 72 13.25 9.69 0.61
N SER A 73 14.36 10.44 0.63
CA SER A 73 14.38 11.85 1.04
C SER A 73 13.55 12.78 0.15
N GLU A 74 13.19 12.36 -1.07
CA GLU A 74 12.29 13.12 -1.94
C GLU A 74 10.83 12.95 -1.50
N ILE A 75 10.45 11.74 -1.08
CA ILE A 75 9.11 11.46 -0.54
C ILE A 75 8.91 12.18 0.80
N GLU A 76 9.92 12.19 1.68
CA GLU A 76 9.85 12.84 3.00
C GLU A 76 9.67 14.36 2.93
N LYS A 77 10.03 14.98 1.79
CA LYS A 77 9.94 16.42 1.58
C LYS A 77 8.68 16.84 0.83
N LEU A 78 7.83 15.89 0.44
CA LEU A 78 6.59 16.20 -0.26
C LEU A 78 5.70 17.07 0.62
N LYS A 79 5.03 18.03 -0.01
CA LYS A 79 3.95 18.76 0.67
C LYS A 79 2.75 17.84 0.83
N LEU A 80 1.82 18.24 1.69
CA LEU A 80 0.60 17.49 1.92
C LEU A 80 -0.18 17.26 0.61
N GLU A 81 -0.31 18.27 -0.24
CA GLU A 81 -1.00 18.17 -1.54
C GLU A 81 -0.35 17.11 -2.44
N ASP A 82 0.97 17.18 -2.63
CA ASP A 82 1.73 16.21 -3.43
C ASP A 82 1.63 14.78 -2.84
N THR A 83 1.58 14.68 -1.51
CA THR A 83 1.38 13.40 -0.81
C THR A 83 0.01 12.82 -1.10
N MET A 84 -1.04 13.64 -1.10
CA MET A 84 -2.41 13.20 -1.43
C MET A 84 -2.55 12.77 -2.89
N GLU A 85 -1.87 13.46 -3.80
CA GLU A 85 -1.78 13.05 -5.21
C GLU A 85 -1.06 11.71 -5.36
N LEU A 86 0.06 11.53 -4.67
CA LEU A 86 0.82 10.27 -4.66
C LEU A 86 -0.04 9.10 -4.16
N MET A 87 -0.78 9.31 -3.06
CA MET A 87 -1.70 8.29 -2.54
C MET A 87 -2.82 7.98 -3.52
N THR A 88 -3.34 9.00 -4.22
CA THR A 88 -4.36 8.82 -5.26
C THR A 88 -3.81 8.05 -6.45
N GLU A 89 -2.58 8.33 -6.89
CA GLU A 89 -1.90 7.58 -7.93
C GLU A 89 -1.73 6.10 -7.53
N PHE A 90 -1.31 5.84 -6.28
CA PHE A 90 -1.21 4.47 -5.76
C PHE A 90 -2.56 3.75 -5.78
N MET A 91 -3.63 4.36 -5.26
CA MET A 91 -4.97 3.75 -5.21
C MET A 91 -5.54 3.43 -6.59
N ASN A 92 -5.13 4.16 -7.63
CA ASN A 92 -5.56 3.92 -9.00
C ASN A 92 -4.55 3.09 -9.81
N HIS A 93 -3.50 2.58 -9.15
CA HIS A 93 -2.46 1.82 -9.83
C HIS A 93 -3.04 0.56 -10.46
N LYS A 94 -2.79 0.39 -11.76
CA LYS A 94 -3.21 -0.81 -12.50
C LYS A 94 -2.62 -2.07 -11.85
N GLY A 95 -3.46 -3.05 -11.54
CA GLY A 95 -3.01 -4.33 -10.98
C GLY A 95 -2.81 -4.34 -9.47
N LEU A 96 -3.12 -3.24 -8.75
CA LEU A 96 -3.06 -3.19 -7.30
C LEU A 96 -3.96 -4.25 -6.65
N LYS A 97 -5.14 -4.51 -7.19
CA LYS A 97 -6.13 -5.49 -6.73
C LYS A 97 -5.56 -6.89 -6.82
N SER A 98 -4.99 -7.24 -7.97
CA SER A 98 -4.35 -8.53 -8.18
C SER A 98 -3.12 -8.70 -7.28
N PHE A 99 -2.36 -7.62 -7.08
CA PHE A 99 -1.20 -7.61 -6.19
C PHE A 99 -1.61 -7.81 -4.72
N LEU A 100 -2.56 -7.03 -4.19
CA LEU A 100 -3.05 -7.16 -2.81
C LEU A 100 -3.75 -8.51 -2.58
N SER A 101 -4.44 -9.04 -3.59
CA SER A 101 -4.95 -10.42 -3.56
C SER A 101 -3.83 -11.45 -3.45
N SER A 102 -2.67 -11.21 -4.08
CA SER A 102 -1.50 -12.09 -3.97
C SER A 102 -0.85 -12.00 -2.59
N VAL A 103 -0.74 -10.79 -2.03
CA VAL A 103 -0.27 -10.57 -0.65
C VAL A 103 -1.15 -11.34 0.35
N SER A 104 -2.46 -11.27 0.19
CA SER A 104 -3.43 -12.01 1.02
C SER A 104 -3.16 -13.52 1.05
N HIS A 105 -2.93 -14.13 -0.10
CA HIS A 105 -2.65 -15.56 -0.19
C HIS A 105 -1.38 -15.99 0.56
N LEU A 106 -0.40 -15.09 0.68
CA LEU A 106 0.88 -15.36 1.34
C LEU A 106 0.85 -15.07 2.85
N MET A 107 -0.22 -14.44 3.35
CA MET A 107 -0.44 -14.13 4.76
C MET A 107 -1.31 -15.15 5.51
N LYS A 108 -1.73 -16.22 4.81
CA LYS A 108 -2.37 -17.39 5.40
C LYS A 108 -1.34 -18.23 6.15
#